data_AF-A0A7S3F0G6-F1
#
_entry.id   AF-A0A7S3F0G6-F1
#
_cell.length_a   1.000
_cell.length_b   1.000
_cell.length_c   1.000
_cell.angle_alpha   90.00
_cell.angle_beta   90.00
_cell.angle_gamma   90.00
#
_symmetry.space_group_name_H-M   'P 1'
#
loop_
_entity.id
_entity.type
_entity.pdbx_description
1 polymer ?
#
loop_
_entity_poly.entity_id
_entity_poly.type
_entity_poly.pdbx_seq_one_letter_code
_entity_poly.pdbx_strand_id
1 'polypeptide(L)'
;MQKELARVKAAATAARAKAKEAQEQAVRDAQAETLRTAGKALPGNDKELALIRKPAPGYVRDIDLSHWAAAWLQREVGQLRHCTETCIIEVTGLNTQASDIHASVKEKNQKRALFYDLSLVVNFKGSFLQVRKPPLKETTGEMVGVFRMYNIGQDTRFCPGGDKETSYMYELGFDRRYHGQCEQWAETIKEEAAELFHIIGPLLGKWQAELVLKSETVQ
;
A
#
# COMPACT_ATOMS: atom_id res chain seq x y z
N MET A 1 23.19 62.96 -18.84
CA MET A 1 22.44 63.51 -17.69
C MET A 1 20.99 63.00 -17.58
N GLN A 2 20.22 62.88 -18.67
CA GLN A 2 18.80 62.44 -18.61
C GLN A 2 18.57 60.98 -18.17
N LYS A 3 19.48 60.03 -18.51
CA LYS A 3 19.36 58.61 -18.11
C LYS A 3 19.54 58.37 -16.60
N GLU A 4 20.45 59.10 -15.97
CA GLU A 4 20.68 59.06 -14.51
C GLU A 4 19.45 59.54 -13.73
N LEU A 5 18.81 60.61 -14.22
CA LEU A 5 17.62 61.20 -13.61
C LEU A 5 16.39 60.26 -13.66
N ALA A 6 16.26 59.46 -14.73
CA ALA A 6 15.24 58.42 -14.84
C ALA A 6 15.50 57.24 -13.89
N ARG A 7 16.76 56.82 -13.72
CA ARG A 7 17.15 55.75 -12.79
C ARG A 7 16.85 56.11 -11.33
N VAL A 8 17.16 57.34 -10.94
CA VAL A 8 16.90 57.85 -9.58
C VAL A 8 15.39 57.93 -9.31
N LYS A 9 14.58 58.37 -10.28
CA LYS A 9 13.11 58.39 -10.15
C LYS A 9 12.53 56.98 -10.00
N ALA A 10 13.00 56.01 -10.78
CA ALA A 10 12.56 54.61 -10.69
C ALA A 10 12.93 53.98 -9.33
N ALA A 11 14.14 54.26 -8.82
CA ALA A 11 14.57 53.81 -7.51
C ALA A 11 13.73 54.43 -6.37
N ALA A 12 13.40 55.71 -6.47
CA ALA A 12 12.56 56.39 -5.49
C ALA A 12 11.11 55.86 -5.47
N THR A 13 10.54 55.52 -6.64
CA THR A 13 9.21 54.88 -6.71
C THR A 13 9.23 53.46 -6.13
N ALA A 14 10.28 52.69 -6.41
CA ALA A 14 10.42 51.34 -5.85
C ALA A 14 10.61 51.35 -4.33
N ALA A 15 11.39 52.31 -3.80
CA ALA A 15 11.57 52.49 -2.37
C ALA A 15 10.26 52.89 -1.66
N ARG A 16 9.47 53.78 -2.27
CA ARG A 16 8.14 54.16 -1.75
C ARG A 16 7.14 53.00 -1.78
N ALA A 17 7.16 52.18 -2.83
CA ALA A 17 6.32 50.98 -2.90
C ALA A 17 6.67 49.98 -1.79
N LYS A 18 7.97 49.70 -1.59
CA LYS A 18 8.44 48.81 -0.50
C LYS A 18 8.09 49.36 0.89
N ALA A 19 8.22 50.67 1.11
CA ALA A 19 7.85 51.30 2.37
C ALA A 19 6.35 51.18 2.64
N LYS A 20 5.51 51.33 1.60
CA LYS A 20 4.06 51.17 1.70
C LYS A 20 3.68 49.71 2.00
N GLU A 21 4.28 48.74 1.33
CA GLU A 21 4.07 47.31 1.60
C GLU A 21 4.48 46.93 3.04
N ALA A 22 5.63 47.43 3.52
CA ALA A 22 6.08 47.19 4.89
C ALA A 22 5.12 47.80 5.93
N GLN A 23 4.57 48.98 5.65
CA GLN A 23 3.57 49.62 6.51
C GLN A 23 2.25 48.85 6.53
N GLU A 24 1.78 48.38 5.37
CA GLU A 24 0.59 47.53 5.26
C GLU A 24 0.77 46.18 5.98
N GLN A 25 1.96 45.58 5.89
CA GLN A 25 2.29 44.35 6.60
C GLN A 25 2.33 44.55 8.12
N ALA A 26 2.95 45.63 8.60
CA ALA A 26 2.99 45.94 10.03
C ALA A 26 1.59 46.17 10.63
N VAL A 27 0.68 46.79 9.88
CA VAL A 27 -0.73 46.97 10.29
C VAL A 27 -1.45 45.61 10.36
N ARG A 28 -1.21 44.71 9.40
CA ARG A 28 -1.77 43.35 9.41
C ARG A 28 -1.25 42.52 10.58
N ASP A 29 0.04 42.59 10.86
CA ASP A 29 0.67 41.85 11.96
C ASP A 29 0.13 42.34 13.31
N ALA A 30 -0.01 43.66 13.49
CA ALA A 30 -0.61 44.23 14.70
C ALA A 30 -2.08 43.82 14.90
N GLN A 31 -2.86 43.76 13.81
CA GLN A 31 -4.24 43.26 13.83
C GLN A 31 -4.32 41.77 14.14
N ALA A 32 -3.40 40.97 13.58
CA ALA A 32 -3.32 39.54 13.83
C ALA A 32 -2.93 39.24 15.29
N GLU A 33 -2.02 40.03 15.87
CA GLU A 33 -1.63 39.91 17.26
C GLU A 33 -2.78 40.28 18.22
N THR A 34 -3.55 41.33 17.92
CA THR A 34 -4.75 41.67 18.70
C THR A 34 -5.81 40.57 18.65
N LEU A 35 -6.01 39.93 17.49
CA LEU A 35 -6.94 38.81 17.33
C LEU A 35 -6.47 37.53 18.06
N ARG A 36 -5.16 37.24 18.06
CA ARG A 36 -4.55 36.13 18.82
C ARG A 36 -4.75 36.30 20.32
N THR A 37 -4.48 37.50 20.84
CA THR A 37 -4.67 37.81 22.27
C THR A 37 -6.14 37.74 22.68
N ALA A 38 -7.07 38.01 21.75
CA ALA A 38 -8.51 37.87 21.96
C ALA A 38 -9.05 36.44 21.74
N GLY A 39 -8.19 35.46 21.42
CA GLY A 39 -8.60 34.06 21.20
C GLY A 39 -9.49 33.84 19.97
N LYS A 40 -9.53 34.80 19.02
CA LYS A 40 -10.35 34.71 17.81
C LYS A 40 -9.54 34.14 16.66
N ALA A 41 -10.17 33.27 15.87
CA ALA A 41 -9.56 32.72 14.66
C ALA A 41 -9.19 33.86 13.69
N LEU A 42 -7.96 33.81 13.17
CA LEU A 42 -7.51 34.77 12.16
C LEU A 42 -8.29 34.53 10.87
N PRO A 43 -8.74 35.59 10.17
CA PRO A 43 -9.38 35.44 8.87
C PRO A 43 -8.37 34.81 7.89
N GLY A 44 -8.59 33.54 7.55
CA GLY A 44 -7.80 32.84 6.54
C GLY A 44 -8.05 33.46 5.18
N ASN A 45 -6.98 33.84 4.49
CA ASN A 45 -7.07 34.14 3.06
C ASN A 45 -7.31 32.81 2.34
N ASP A 46 -8.56 32.51 1.96
CA ASP A 46 -8.90 31.31 1.18
C ASP A 46 -8.07 31.18 -0.12
N LYS A 47 -7.54 32.30 -0.62
CA LYS A 47 -6.63 32.36 -1.76
C LYS A 47 -5.22 31.81 -1.48
N GLU A 48 -4.71 31.90 -0.25
CA GLU A 48 -3.41 31.31 0.13
C GLU A 48 -3.51 29.80 0.32
N LEU A 49 -4.63 29.31 0.87
CA LEU A 49 -4.91 27.87 0.96
C LEU A 49 -5.02 27.21 -0.43
N ALA A 50 -5.47 27.94 -1.46
CA ALA A 50 -5.47 27.46 -2.84
C ALA A 50 -4.06 27.44 -3.48
N LEU A 51 -3.14 28.31 -3.05
CA LEU A 51 -1.75 28.33 -3.53
C LEU A 51 -0.90 27.22 -2.91
N ILE A 52 -1.16 26.86 -1.64
CA ILE A 52 -0.48 25.74 -0.95
C ILE A 52 -0.78 24.39 -1.64
N ARG A 53 -1.85 24.29 -2.44
CA ARG A 53 -2.21 23.07 -3.17
C ARG A 53 -1.41 22.81 -4.43
N LYS A 54 -0.62 23.77 -4.93
CA LYS A 54 0.25 23.53 -6.09
C LYS A 54 1.67 23.29 -5.60
N PRO A 55 2.19 22.04 -5.69
CA PRO A 55 3.56 21.77 -5.29
C PRO A 55 4.50 22.68 -6.10
N ALA A 56 5.43 23.33 -5.40
CA ALA A 56 6.45 24.15 -6.04
C ALA A 56 7.22 23.29 -7.08
N PRO A 57 7.57 23.84 -8.25
CA PRO A 57 8.32 23.10 -9.27
C PRO A 57 9.59 22.50 -8.66
N GLY A 58 9.73 21.18 -8.74
CA GLY A 58 10.84 20.41 -8.15
C GLY A 58 10.51 19.64 -6.87
N TYR A 59 9.36 19.90 -6.22
CA TYR A 59 8.94 19.14 -5.04
C TYR A 59 8.46 17.74 -5.44
N VAL A 60 8.97 16.71 -4.78
CA VAL A 60 8.47 15.34 -4.92
C VAL A 60 7.33 15.17 -3.96
N ARG A 61 6.17 14.81 -4.49
CA ARG A 61 5.04 14.40 -3.67
C ARG A 61 5.05 12.88 -3.56
N ASP A 62 5.01 12.35 -2.34
CA ASP A 62 4.87 10.92 -2.06
C ASP A 62 3.50 10.70 -1.39
N ILE A 63 2.71 9.81 -1.96
CA ILE A 63 1.39 9.44 -1.45
C ILE A 63 1.47 7.97 -1.07
N ASP A 64 1.45 7.70 0.23
CA ASP A 64 1.45 6.34 0.75
C ASP A 64 0.06 5.71 0.60
N LEU A 65 0.00 4.56 -0.07
CA LEU A 65 -1.20 3.73 -0.28
C LEU A 65 -1.10 2.39 0.45
N SER A 66 -0.04 2.15 1.22
CA SER A 66 0.24 0.87 1.90
C SER A 66 -0.90 0.45 2.82
N HIS A 67 -1.48 1.39 3.57
CA HIS A 67 -2.63 1.11 4.45
C HIS A 67 -3.87 0.66 3.66
N TRP A 68 -4.17 1.32 2.54
CA TRP A 68 -5.27 0.91 1.66
C TRP A 68 -4.99 -0.47 1.05
N ALA A 69 -3.77 -0.69 0.57
CA ALA A 69 -3.35 -1.95 -0.04
C ALA A 69 -3.48 -3.13 0.92
N ALA A 70 -2.99 -2.97 2.15
CA ALA A 70 -3.10 -3.98 3.20
C ALA A 70 -4.56 -4.28 3.56
N ALA A 71 -5.39 -3.25 3.72
CA ALA A 71 -6.81 -3.44 4.03
C ALA A 71 -7.57 -4.16 2.90
N TRP A 72 -7.27 -3.83 1.65
CA TRP A 72 -7.84 -4.53 0.49
C TRP A 72 -7.43 -6.00 0.49
N LEU A 73 -6.13 -6.29 0.60
CA LEU A 73 -5.61 -7.66 0.60
C LEU A 73 -6.18 -8.48 1.76
N GLN A 74 -6.24 -7.92 2.96
CA GLN A 74 -6.80 -8.61 4.11
C GLN A 74 -8.25 -9.04 3.89
N ARG A 75 -9.07 -8.19 3.27
CA ARG A 75 -10.48 -8.49 2.97
C ARG A 75 -10.62 -9.60 1.93
N GLU A 76 -9.86 -9.53 0.84
CA GLU A 76 -10.01 -10.47 -0.26
C GLU A 76 -9.36 -11.83 0.03
N VAL A 77 -8.18 -11.83 0.66
CA VAL A 77 -7.45 -13.06 1.03
C VAL A 77 -8.23 -13.89 2.04
N GLY A 78 -8.91 -13.26 3.01
CA GLY A 78 -9.71 -13.96 4.03
C GLY A 78 -10.96 -14.68 3.51
N GLN A 79 -11.30 -14.53 2.22
CA GLN A 79 -12.43 -15.21 1.59
C GLN A 79 -11.99 -16.44 0.77
N LEU A 80 -10.68 -16.69 0.67
CA LEU A 80 -10.15 -17.73 -0.18
C LEU A 80 -10.30 -19.11 0.46
N ARG A 81 -10.77 -20.06 -0.34
CA ARG A 81 -10.83 -21.48 -0.01
C ARG A 81 -10.51 -22.31 -1.23
N HIS A 82 -9.83 -23.42 -0.98
CA HIS A 82 -9.57 -24.49 -1.94
C HIS A 82 -10.31 -25.74 -1.47
N CYS A 83 -11.12 -26.34 -2.33
CA CYS A 83 -11.90 -27.53 -2.00
C CYS A 83 -11.62 -28.61 -3.04
N THR A 84 -11.19 -29.78 -2.58
CA THR A 84 -11.07 -31.00 -3.38
C THR A 84 -11.97 -32.08 -2.81
N GLU A 85 -12.01 -33.26 -3.46
CA GLU A 85 -12.84 -34.38 -3.00
C GLU A 85 -12.42 -34.92 -1.62
N THR A 86 -11.15 -34.70 -1.23
CA THR A 86 -10.55 -35.27 -0.03
C THR A 86 -10.05 -34.22 0.95
N CYS A 87 -9.96 -32.95 0.56
CA CYS A 87 -9.36 -31.91 1.37
C CYS A 87 -10.06 -30.56 1.19
N ILE A 88 -10.06 -29.75 2.24
CA ILE A 88 -10.44 -28.35 2.21
C ILE A 88 -9.30 -27.54 2.82
N ILE A 89 -8.80 -26.53 2.11
CA ILE A 89 -7.87 -25.53 2.62
C ILE A 89 -8.59 -24.19 2.69
N GLU A 90 -8.74 -23.65 3.89
CA GLU A 90 -9.36 -22.36 4.13
C GLU A 90 -8.31 -21.35 4.59
N VAL A 91 -8.27 -20.19 3.94
CA VAL A 91 -7.42 -19.09 4.39
C VAL A 91 -8.08 -18.43 5.60
N THR A 92 -7.40 -18.45 6.75
CA THR A 92 -7.92 -17.86 7.99
C THR A 92 -7.65 -16.36 8.07
N GLY A 93 -6.64 -15.88 7.35
CA GLY A 93 -6.41 -14.45 7.19
C GLY A 93 -4.99 -14.09 6.79
N LEU A 94 -4.81 -12.81 6.43
CA LEU A 94 -3.52 -12.21 6.20
C LEU A 94 -2.88 -11.83 7.55
N ASN A 95 -1.66 -12.29 7.81
CA ASN A 95 -0.87 -11.88 8.97
C ASN A 95 -0.21 -10.53 8.68
N THR A 96 -0.88 -9.44 9.05
CA THR A 96 -0.41 -8.06 8.80
C THR A 96 0.86 -7.68 9.56
N GLN A 97 1.21 -8.41 10.62
CA GLN A 97 2.45 -8.17 11.37
C GLN A 97 3.67 -8.81 10.72
N ALA A 98 3.47 -9.95 10.05
CA ALA A 98 4.54 -10.68 9.36
C ALA A 98 4.60 -10.36 7.86
N SER A 99 3.55 -9.74 7.31
CA SER A 99 3.52 -9.29 5.93
C SER A 99 4.15 -7.92 5.81
N ASP A 100 4.91 -7.72 4.74
CA ASP A 100 5.41 -6.42 4.34
C ASP A 100 4.64 -5.97 3.09
N ILE A 101 4.03 -4.79 3.15
CA ILE A 101 3.17 -4.28 2.09
C ILE A 101 3.51 -2.80 1.92
N HIS A 102 4.26 -2.52 0.86
CA HIS A 102 4.62 -1.17 0.48
C HIS A 102 3.96 -0.83 -0.85
N ALA A 103 3.20 0.26 -0.85
CA ALA A 103 2.61 0.82 -2.06
C ALA A 103 2.61 2.35 -1.94
N SER A 104 3.27 3.04 -2.86
CA SER A 104 3.27 4.50 -2.87
C SER A 104 3.24 5.07 -4.27
N VAL A 105 2.78 6.31 -4.38
CA VAL A 105 2.82 7.07 -5.62
C VAL A 105 3.79 8.22 -5.43
N LYS A 106 4.77 8.30 -6.32
CA LYS A 106 5.67 9.46 -6.40
C LYS A 106 5.31 10.32 -7.60
N GLU A 107 5.11 11.61 -7.35
CA GLU A 107 4.87 12.61 -8.37
C GLU A 107 6.00 13.63 -8.38
N LYS A 108 6.60 13.85 -9.56
CA LYS A 108 7.66 14.83 -9.79
C LYS A 108 7.48 15.46 -11.16
N ASN A 109 7.42 16.80 -11.23
CA ASN A 109 7.25 17.53 -12.49
C ASN A 109 6.07 17.04 -13.34
N GLN A 110 4.90 16.82 -12.71
CA GLN A 110 3.68 16.27 -13.34
C GLN A 110 3.83 14.85 -13.91
N LYS A 111 4.97 14.18 -13.67
CA LYS A 111 5.14 12.76 -13.95
C LYS A 111 4.81 11.98 -12.69
N ARG A 112 4.04 10.92 -12.86
CA ARG A 112 3.58 10.05 -11.79
C ARG A 112 4.17 8.66 -11.99
N ALA A 113 4.65 8.06 -10.92
CA ALA A 113 5.06 6.67 -10.88
C ALA A 113 4.42 6.00 -9.66
N LEU A 114 3.77 4.87 -9.88
CA LEU A 114 3.38 3.95 -8.83
C LEU A 114 4.62 3.13 -8.45
N PHE A 115 4.79 2.81 -7.18
CA PHE A 115 5.80 1.89 -6.66
C PHE A 115 5.11 0.91 -5.72
N TYR A 116 5.41 -0.38 -5.83
CA TYR A 116 4.97 -1.36 -4.86
C TYR A 116 5.96 -2.51 -4.71
N ASP A 117 6.01 -3.05 -3.49
CA ASP A 117 6.78 -4.22 -3.10
C ASP A 117 6.03 -4.93 -1.96
N LEU A 118 5.85 -6.25 -2.08
CA LEU A 118 5.07 -7.04 -1.13
C LEU A 118 5.76 -8.37 -0.80
N SER A 119 5.65 -8.72 0.48
CA SER A 119 5.86 -10.06 1.01
C SER A 119 4.66 -10.40 1.87
N LEU A 120 3.80 -11.31 1.41
CA LEU A 120 2.58 -11.69 2.09
C LEU A 120 2.79 -12.95 2.94
N VAL A 121 2.24 -12.92 4.15
CA VAL A 121 2.19 -14.07 5.05
C VAL A 121 0.73 -14.35 5.36
N VAL A 122 0.24 -15.49 4.90
CA VAL A 122 -1.16 -15.89 4.97
C VAL A 122 -1.28 -17.12 5.87
N ASN A 123 -2.20 -17.09 6.83
CA ASN A 123 -2.49 -18.25 7.66
C ASN A 123 -3.60 -19.07 7.00
N PHE A 124 -3.50 -20.40 7.07
CA PHE A 124 -4.55 -21.29 6.57
C PHE A 124 -4.82 -22.44 7.53
N LYS A 125 -6.01 -23.01 7.41
CA LYS A 125 -6.44 -24.25 8.05
C LYS A 125 -6.81 -25.25 6.96
N GLY A 126 -6.21 -26.43 7.01
CA GLY A 126 -6.54 -27.56 6.16
C GLY A 126 -7.30 -28.63 6.94
N SER A 127 -8.33 -29.19 6.33
CA SER A 127 -9.11 -30.31 6.86
C SER A 127 -9.19 -31.42 5.82
N PHE A 128 -8.84 -32.64 6.22
CA PHE A 128 -8.93 -33.82 5.37
C PHE A 128 -10.24 -34.57 5.63
N LEU A 129 -10.99 -34.80 4.55
CA LEU A 129 -12.32 -35.41 4.55
C LEU A 129 -12.25 -36.70 3.71
N GLN A 130 -11.77 -37.80 4.31
CA GLN A 130 -11.86 -39.09 3.64
C GLN A 130 -13.02 -39.90 4.21
N VAL A 131 -14.16 -39.84 3.53
CA VAL A 131 -15.27 -40.78 3.72
C VAL A 131 -14.93 -42.06 2.96
N ARG A 132 -14.23 -43.01 3.58
CA ARG A 132 -14.09 -44.35 2.99
C ARG A 132 -15.39 -45.13 3.17
N LYS A 133 -15.76 -45.93 2.17
CA LYS A 133 -16.74 -47.00 2.37
C LYS A 133 -16.26 -47.94 3.48
N PRO A 134 -17.14 -48.43 4.37
CA PRO A 134 -16.77 -49.39 5.41
C PRO A 134 -16.02 -50.60 4.81
N PRO A 135 -14.96 -51.14 5.46
CA PRO A 135 -14.72 -51.18 6.90
C PRO A 135 -13.49 -50.37 7.39
N LEU A 136 -12.91 -49.50 6.58
CA LEU A 136 -11.69 -48.76 6.94
C LEU A 136 -12.03 -47.51 7.77
N LYS A 137 -11.33 -47.35 8.91
CA LYS A 137 -11.48 -46.21 9.83
C LYS A 137 -11.49 -44.87 9.09
N GLU A 138 -12.41 -43.99 9.47
CA GLU A 138 -12.36 -42.57 9.11
C GLU A 138 -11.00 -42.01 9.51
N THR A 139 -10.22 -41.57 8.52
CA THR A 139 -8.99 -40.82 8.77
C THR A 139 -9.37 -39.37 8.56
N THR A 140 -9.69 -38.68 9.65
CA THR A 140 -9.95 -37.24 9.66
C THR A 140 -8.76 -36.56 10.33
N GLY A 141 -8.34 -35.44 9.77
CA GLY A 141 -7.18 -34.71 10.27
C GLY A 141 -7.28 -33.24 9.92
N GLU A 142 -6.80 -32.41 10.84
CA GLU A 142 -6.71 -30.97 10.63
C GLU A 142 -5.26 -30.53 10.79
N MET A 143 -4.86 -29.57 9.96
CA MET A 143 -3.55 -28.93 10.04
C MET A 143 -3.72 -27.43 9.89
N VAL A 144 -2.92 -26.67 10.64
CA VAL A 144 -2.78 -25.22 10.48
C VAL A 144 -1.39 -24.96 9.92
N GLY A 145 -1.29 -24.01 9.01
CA GLY A 145 -0.02 -23.63 8.42
C GLY A 145 0.01 -22.17 8.00
N VAL A 146 1.15 -21.79 7.46
CA VAL A 146 1.46 -20.48 6.95
C VAL A 146 1.89 -20.61 5.51
N PHE A 147 1.29 -19.82 4.63
CA PHE A 147 1.68 -19.66 3.24
C PHE A 147 2.35 -18.29 3.10
N ARG A 148 3.63 -18.26 2.75
CA ARG A 148 4.36 -17.02 2.49
C ARG A 148 4.54 -16.86 0.99
N MET A 149 4.21 -15.70 0.44
CA MET A 149 4.51 -15.35 -0.94
C MET A 149 5.31 -14.05 -0.99
N TYR A 150 6.38 -14.04 -1.75
CA TYR A 150 7.35 -12.94 -1.78
C TYR A 150 7.85 -12.70 -3.20
N ASN A 151 8.71 -11.69 -3.34
CA ASN A 151 9.18 -11.19 -4.63
C ASN A 151 8.03 -10.64 -5.49
N ILE A 152 7.11 -9.89 -4.87
CA ILE A 152 5.97 -9.27 -5.55
C ILE A 152 6.28 -7.78 -5.72
N GLY A 153 6.83 -7.43 -6.88
CA GLY A 153 7.21 -6.08 -7.22
C GLY A 153 6.73 -5.70 -8.62
N GLN A 154 7.19 -4.56 -9.10
CA GLN A 154 6.80 -4.02 -10.41
C GLN A 154 7.35 -4.82 -11.59
N ASP A 155 8.54 -5.38 -11.38
CA ASP A 155 9.28 -6.13 -12.39
C ASP A 155 9.00 -7.63 -12.33
N THR A 156 8.17 -8.06 -11.37
CA THR A 156 7.84 -9.47 -11.19
C THR A 156 6.40 -9.75 -11.56
N ARG A 157 6.14 -11.00 -11.97
CA ARG A 157 4.81 -11.44 -12.42
C ARG A 157 4.44 -12.77 -11.81
N PHE A 158 3.15 -13.03 -11.76
CA PHE A 158 2.66 -14.38 -11.48
C PHE A 158 3.00 -15.29 -12.68
N CYS A 159 3.99 -16.16 -12.49
CA CYS A 159 4.40 -17.15 -13.48
C CYS A 159 4.79 -18.44 -12.75
N PRO A 160 3.89 -19.43 -12.65
CA PRO A 160 4.20 -20.71 -12.04
C PRO A 160 5.38 -21.39 -12.73
N GLY A 161 6.39 -21.79 -11.95
CA GLY A 161 7.64 -22.36 -12.48
C GLY A 161 8.55 -21.36 -13.20
N GLY A 162 8.27 -20.07 -13.08
CA GLY A 162 9.09 -19.01 -13.65
C GLY A 162 10.43 -18.81 -12.93
N ASP A 163 11.24 -17.89 -13.45
CA ASP A 163 12.54 -17.60 -12.89
C ASP A 163 12.45 -16.85 -11.55
N LYS A 164 13.39 -17.14 -10.64
CA LYS A 164 13.41 -16.61 -9.26
C LYS A 164 13.55 -15.10 -9.20
N GLU A 165 14.15 -14.47 -10.20
CA GLU A 165 14.36 -13.02 -10.23
C GLU A 165 13.13 -12.28 -10.75
N THR A 166 12.29 -12.92 -11.57
CA THR A 166 11.20 -12.27 -12.31
C THR A 166 9.80 -12.77 -11.94
N SER A 167 9.71 -13.74 -11.03
CA SER A 167 8.45 -14.39 -10.69
C SER A 167 8.18 -14.34 -9.19
N TYR A 168 6.90 -14.42 -8.84
CA TYR A 168 6.49 -14.60 -7.45
C TYR A 168 6.99 -15.94 -6.94
N MET A 169 7.46 -15.95 -5.71
CA MET A 169 7.96 -17.13 -5.03
C MET A 169 7.10 -17.42 -3.81
N TYR A 170 7.02 -18.68 -3.39
CA TYR A 170 6.29 -19.03 -2.18
C TYR A 170 7.01 -20.06 -1.32
N GLU A 171 6.66 -20.04 -0.03
CA GLU A 171 7.10 -20.98 0.99
C GLU A 171 5.88 -21.44 1.79
N LEU A 172 5.90 -22.71 2.17
CA LEU A 172 4.90 -23.30 3.06
C LEU A 172 5.54 -23.60 4.41
N GLY A 173 4.89 -23.14 5.48
CA GLY A 173 5.26 -23.37 6.86
C GLY A 173 4.20 -24.20 7.58
N PHE A 174 4.64 -25.22 8.31
CA PHE A 174 3.80 -26.08 9.14
C PHE A 174 4.52 -26.40 10.46
N ASP A 175 3.77 -26.88 11.44
CA ASP A 175 4.33 -27.36 12.70
C ASP A 175 5.40 -28.44 12.46
N ARG A 176 6.47 -28.43 13.27
CA ARG A 176 7.60 -29.36 13.17
C ARG A 176 7.18 -30.83 13.25
N ARG A 177 6.05 -31.14 13.91
CA ARG A 177 5.52 -32.51 13.96
C ARG A 177 5.16 -33.09 12.59
N TYR A 178 4.97 -32.24 11.59
CA TYR A 178 4.68 -32.63 10.21
C TYR A 178 5.93 -32.60 9.31
N HIS A 179 7.12 -32.36 9.85
CA HIS A 179 8.36 -32.38 9.07
C HIS A 179 8.87 -33.82 8.96
N GLY A 180 9.12 -34.31 7.76
CA GLY A 180 9.51 -35.71 7.50
C GLY A 180 8.30 -36.62 7.27
N GLN A 181 8.40 -37.90 7.64
CA GLN A 181 7.28 -38.83 7.51
C GLN A 181 6.13 -38.44 8.45
N CYS A 182 4.98 -38.06 7.89
CA CYS A 182 3.74 -37.90 8.63
C CYS A 182 2.62 -38.76 8.06
N GLU A 183 1.45 -38.71 8.70
CA GLU A 183 0.27 -39.42 8.26
C GLU A 183 -0.17 -38.96 6.85
N GLN A 184 -0.73 -39.87 6.06
CA GLN A 184 -1.07 -39.61 4.64
C GLN A 184 -2.01 -38.41 4.46
N TRP A 185 -2.94 -38.19 5.40
CA TRP A 185 -3.85 -37.05 5.37
C TRP A 185 -3.09 -35.72 5.50
N ALA A 186 -2.01 -35.68 6.28
CA ALA A 186 -1.23 -34.47 6.49
C ALA A 186 -0.39 -34.16 5.24
N GLU A 187 0.19 -35.18 4.60
CA GLU A 187 0.87 -34.99 3.30
C GLU A 187 -0.10 -34.46 2.23
N THR A 188 -1.32 -35.01 2.19
CA THR A 188 -2.35 -34.52 1.26
C THR A 188 -2.66 -33.03 1.48
N ILE A 189 -2.82 -32.61 2.74
CA ILE A 189 -3.04 -31.19 3.04
C ILE A 189 -1.82 -30.33 2.65
N LYS A 190 -0.58 -30.82 2.78
CA LYS A 190 0.62 -30.05 2.36
C LYS A 190 0.64 -29.85 0.84
N GLU A 191 0.34 -30.90 0.08
CA GLU A 191 0.25 -30.85 -1.38
C GLU A 191 -0.85 -29.87 -1.81
N GLU A 192 -2.04 -29.98 -1.24
CA GLU A 192 -3.17 -29.11 -1.56
C GLU A 192 -2.96 -27.66 -1.07
N ALA A 193 -2.20 -27.44 0.00
CA ALA A 193 -1.82 -26.10 0.44
C ALA A 193 -0.89 -25.40 -0.56
N ALA A 194 -0.14 -26.13 -1.38
CA ALA A 194 0.68 -25.53 -2.44
C ALA A 194 -0.19 -24.86 -3.53
N GLU A 195 -1.41 -25.36 -3.74
CA GLU A 195 -2.38 -24.76 -4.66
C GLU A 195 -2.84 -23.37 -4.23
N LEU A 196 -2.61 -22.97 -2.97
CA LEU A 196 -2.81 -21.58 -2.56
C LEU A 196 -2.01 -20.59 -3.41
N PHE A 197 -0.87 -20.99 -3.98
CA PHE A 197 -0.13 -20.15 -4.93
C PHE A 197 -0.95 -19.84 -6.19
N HIS A 198 -1.66 -20.84 -6.72
CA HIS A 198 -2.52 -20.70 -7.89
C HIS A 198 -3.82 -19.92 -7.61
N ILE A 199 -4.21 -19.82 -6.34
CA ILE A 199 -5.40 -19.07 -5.92
C ILE A 199 -5.04 -17.62 -5.60
N ILE A 200 -3.96 -17.38 -4.84
CA ILE A 200 -3.55 -16.05 -4.39
C ILE A 200 -2.85 -15.28 -5.51
N GLY A 201 -2.09 -15.96 -6.38
CA GLY A 201 -1.38 -15.32 -7.50
C GLY A 201 -2.29 -14.48 -8.41
N PRO A 202 -3.40 -15.03 -8.95
CA PRO A 202 -4.36 -14.25 -9.73
C PRO A 202 -5.06 -13.13 -8.94
N LEU A 203 -5.27 -13.32 -7.63
CA LEU A 203 -5.82 -12.26 -6.77
C LEU A 203 -4.87 -11.04 -6.73
N LEU A 204 -3.56 -11.25 -6.76
CA LEU A 204 -2.60 -10.14 -6.84
C LEU A 204 -2.69 -9.37 -8.15
N GLY A 205 -3.01 -10.03 -9.26
CA GLY A 205 -3.29 -9.33 -10.53
C GLY A 205 -4.49 -8.39 -10.41
N LYS A 206 -5.55 -8.81 -9.70
CA LYS A 206 -6.70 -7.94 -9.40
C LYS A 206 -6.31 -6.80 -8.45
N TRP A 207 -5.54 -7.10 -7.42
CA TRP A 207 -5.03 -6.10 -6.48
C TRP A 207 -4.21 -5.01 -7.19
N GLN A 208 -3.33 -5.39 -8.12
CA GLN A 208 -2.53 -4.46 -8.92
C GLN A 208 -3.43 -3.53 -9.76
N ALA A 209 -4.45 -4.09 -10.42
CA ALA A 209 -5.40 -3.29 -11.19
C ALA A 209 -6.17 -2.29 -10.32
N GLU A 210 -6.64 -2.72 -9.14
CA GLU A 210 -7.32 -1.86 -8.17
C GLU A 210 -6.37 -0.80 -7.59
N LEU A 211 -5.10 -1.12 -7.37
CA LEU A 211 -4.10 -0.17 -6.90
C LEU A 211 -3.84 0.92 -7.95
N VAL A 212 -3.78 0.57 -9.23
CA VAL A 212 -3.66 1.53 -10.34
C VAL A 212 -4.86 2.48 -10.33
N LEU A 213 -6.08 1.96 -10.29
CA LEU A 213 -7.30 2.78 -10.21
C LEU A 213 -7.30 3.66 -8.96
N LYS A 214 -6.94 3.09 -7.80
CA LYS A 214 -6.87 3.85 -6.56
C LYS A 214 -5.86 4.99 -6.68
N SER A 215 -4.70 4.73 -7.28
CA SER A 215 -3.70 5.77 -7.51
C SER A 215 -4.33 6.93 -8.28
N GLU A 216 -4.97 6.70 -9.43
CA GLU A 216 -5.56 7.75 -10.27
C GLU A 216 -6.54 8.67 -9.53
N THR A 217 -7.26 8.14 -8.52
CA THR A 217 -8.23 8.90 -7.73
C THR A 217 -7.64 9.77 -6.61
N VAL A 218 -6.41 9.49 -6.15
CA VAL A 218 -5.82 10.23 -5.04
C VAL A 218 -5.14 11.49 -5.57
N GLN A 219 -5.76 12.64 -5.26
CA GLN A 219 -5.30 14.01 -5.59
C GLN A 219 -4.54 14.66 -4.47
#